data_AF-A0A6J4NLM8-F1
#
_entry.id   AF-A0A6J4NLM8-F1
#
_cell.length_a   1.000
_cell.length_b   1.000
_cell.length_c   1.000
_cell.angle_alpha   90.00
_cell.angle_beta   90.00
_cell.angle_gamma   90.00
#
_symmetry.space_group_name_H-M   'P 1'
#
loop_
_entity.id
_entity.type
_entity.pdbx_description
1 polymer ?
#
loop_
_entity_poly.entity_id
_entity_poly.type
_entity_poly.pdbx_seq_one_letter_code
_entity_poly.pdbx_strand_id
1 'polypeptide(L)'
;VTCGGKIWVSTDSQKAKSKYGSKNLEKYYRSRCPGKKILRIDAETVANPEHPAYQPSEKINELAALYDIVICSPSLATGVSVNLRGHFTAVFGIYQGAISDNEVRQSLARVREPVPRFVWCRQIAVGKVGNGESNYKAVANSKERDCRYNLQLLKDFDFDLDKAYNPVVLKYWAKYAARINSSIWDFRETVREGLVAEGHVLTDCGDDDRDTSGELKALRILSQVEEAVAVAVAIDIDREEFEKLEQQRSKTDTERHQEEKFRLREIYKVEVTPELRQLHQDKWHGKIHLEYLLTHNPDFVWMRDRKSIDSQIKSGDGQLCLQDVRQTTGKATIHKLLNTLQFTDPTDPTKEWSNKSPEVLEFAGKALKLAADIKILTGITVTQEKVAKNPIGVVGSFLGQLGFKFAGSQRRVGEERVRFYKADGAASANVFDRAGNKVKEPEGLRSQIFEAWQKRDELALFEFQQQGVTAVEADVTLDLKTPASKVRVKKDLYFGSVTASSIDIENIPSVT
;
A
#
# COMPACT_ATOMS: atom_id res chain seq x y z
N VAL A 1 8.36 22.29 26.82
CA VAL A 1 6.98 22.84 26.82
C VAL A 1 6.45 23.15 28.20
N THR A 2 6.46 22.20 29.14
CA THR A 2 6.00 22.43 30.53
C THR A 2 6.81 23.52 31.25
N CYS A 3 8.10 23.67 30.93
CA CYS A 3 8.96 24.75 31.43
C CYS A 3 8.86 26.06 30.63
N GLY A 4 7.79 26.29 29.87
CA GLY A 4 7.54 27.55 29.14
C GLY A 4 8.06 27.62 27.69
N GLY A 5 8.93 26.71 27.25
CA GLY A 5 9.42 26.71 25.86
C GLY A 5 8.37 26.26 24.84
N LYS A 6 8.35 26.89 23.65
CA LYS A 6 7.49 26.50 22.52
C LYS A 6 8.26 25.62 21.54
N ILE A 7 7.57 24.68 20.87
CA ILE A 7 8.25 23.66 20.05
C ILE A 7 7.60 23.49 18.68
N TRP A 8 8.42 23.10 17.72
CA TRP A 8 7.98 22.59 16.42
C TRP A 8 8.22 21.08 16.35
N VAL A 9 7.22 20.32 15.95
CA VAL A 9 7.29 18.86 15.81
C VAL A 9 7.05 18.52 14.35
N SER A 10 8.02 17.87 13.72
CA SER A 10 7.93 17.35 12.35
C SER A 10 7.80 15.82 12.38
N THR A 11 6.86 15.29 11.61
CA THR A 11 6.60 13.84 11.47
C THR A 11 6.33 13.48 10.01
N ASP A 12 6.55 12.23 9.62
CA ASP A 12 6.27 11.73 8.26
C ASP A 12 4.96 10.95 8.14
N SER A 13 4.08 11.05 9.15
CA SER A 13 2.79 10.36 9.11
C SER A 13 1.65 11.19 9.70
N GLN A 14 0.43 10.88 9.28
CA GLN A 14 -0.77 11.64 9.62
C GLN A 14 -1.95 10.76 10.05
N LYS A 15 -2.08 9.55 9.49
CA LYS A 15 -3.25 8.67 9.68
C LYS A 15 -3.52 8.35 11.16
N ALA A 16 -4.80 8.22 11.53
CA ALA A 16 -5.22 7.85 12.89
C ALA A 16 -4.62 6.51 13.36
N LYS A 17 -4.38 5.57 12.43
CA LYS A 17 -3.72 4.29 12.73
C LYS A 17 -2.19 4.37 12.87
N SER A 18 -1.57 5.52 12.61
CA SER A 18 -0.11 5.72 12.77
C SER A 18 0.21 6.16 14.19
N LYS A 19 0.96 5.35 14.94
CA LYS A 19 1.30 5.62 16.35
C LYS A 19 1.92 7.02 16.56
N TYR A 20 2.80 7.43 15.64
CA TYR A 20 3.51 8.72 15.70
C TYR A 20 3.02 9.73 14.65
N GLY A 21 1.80 9.52 14.12
CA GLY A 21 1.19 10.44 13.18
C GLY A 21 0.70 11.72 13.85
N SER A 22 0.59 12.80 13.06
CA SER A 22 0.17 14.13 13.52
C SER A 22 -1.09 14.10 14.40
N LYS A 23 -2.14 13.34 14.01
CA LYS A 23 -3.38 13.17 14.80
C LYS A 23 -3.13 12.62 16.21
N ASN A 24 -2.30 11.59 16.34
CA ASN A 24 -2.03 10.95 17.62
C ASN A 24 -1.06 11.76 18.48
N LEU A 25 -0.09 12.43 17.86
CA LEU A 25 0.79 13.37 18.56
C LEU A 25 0.00 14.56 19.10
N GLU A 26 -0.96 15.10 18.35
CA GLU A 26 -1.84 16.18 18.81
C GLU A 26 -2.62 15.76 20.08
N LYS A 27 -3.27 14.58 20.06
CA LYS A 27 -3.96 14.05 21.25
C LYS A 27 -3.01 13.82 22.42
N TYR A 28 -1.83 13.25 22.15
CA TYR A 28 -0.81 13.04 23.18
C TYR A 28 -0.38 14.35 23.84
N TYR A 29 -0.02 15.37 23.06
CA TYR A 29 0.37 16.67 23.60
C TYR A 29 -0.78 17.40 24.29
N ARG A 30 -2.03 17.28 23.83
CA ARG A 30 -3.20 17.79 24.56
C ARG A 30 -3.30 17.20 25.96
N SER A 31 -3.08 15.88 26.09
CA SER A 31 -3.12 15.20 27.39
C SER A 31 -1.96 15.58 28.31
N ARG A 32 -0.75 15.80 27.76
CA ARG A 32 0.47 16.05 28.53
C ARG A 32 0.74 17.53 28.83
N CYS A 33 0.19 18.42 28.02
CA CYS A 33 0.41 19.87 28.10
C CYS A 33 -0.94 20.61 28.15
N PRO A 34 -1.77 20.38 29.18
CA PRO A 34 -3.07 21.03 29.30
C PRO A 34 -2.92 22.56 29.28
N GLY A 35 -3.82 23.24 28.58
CA GLY A 35 -3.81 24.70 28.43
C GLY A 35 -2.84 25.26 27.37
N LYS A 36 -2.01 24.42 26.74
CA LYS A 36 -1.16 24.85 25.62
C LYS A 36 -1.93 24.90 24.30
N LYS A 37 -1.64 25.91 23.49
CA LYS A 37 -2.22 26.06 22.14
C LYS A 37 -1.45 25.16 21.16
N ILE A 38 -2.15 24.23 20.54
CA ILE A 38 -1.57 23.26 19.60
C ILE A 38 -2.15 23.47 18.21
N LEU A 39 -1.26 23.59 17.21
CA LEU A 39 -1.62 23.66 15.78
C LEU A 39 -1.17 22.40 15.08
N ARG A 40 -2.09 21.65 14.49
CA ARG A 40 -1.79 20.53 13.59
C ARG A 40 -1.82 21.02 12.13
N ILE A 41 -0.77 20.69 11.38
CA ILE A 41 -0.61 20.99 9.96
C ILE A 41 -0.34 19.69 9.20
N ASP A 42 -1.35 19.18 8.53
CA ASP A 42 -1.28 18.02 7.65
C ASP A 42 -2.29 18.09 6.50
N ALA A 43 -2.33 17.07 5.65
CA ALA A 43 -3.07 17.08 4.39
C ALA A 43 -4.57 17.29 4.58
N GLU A 44 -5.12 16.87 5.72
CA GLU A 44 -6.54 17.12 6.03
C GLU A 44 -6.73 18.52 6.59
N THR A 45 -5.89 18.97 7.52
CA THR A 45 -6.08 20.30 8.13
C THR A 45 -5.88 21.45 7.15
N VAL A 46 -4.95 21.31 6.20
CA VAL A 46 -4.69 22.36 5.21
C VAL A 46 -5.79 22.47 4.16
N ALA A 47 -6.59 21.41 4.01
CA ALA A 47 -7.72 21.31 3.11
C ALA A 47 -9.07 21.51 3.80
N ASN A 48 -9.12 21.69 5.13
CA ASN A 48 -10.37 21.88 5.87
C ASN A 48 -10.62 23.37 6.16
N PRO A 49 -11.66 24.00 5.54
CA PRO A 49 -11.98 25.41 5.72
C PRO A 49 -12.28 25.83 7.17
N GLU A 50 -12.72 24.90 8.02
CA GLU A 50 -13.05 25.16 9.43
C GLU A 50 -11.82 25.03 10.35
N HIS A 51 -10.72 24.48 9.85
CA HIS A 51 -9.53 24.25 10.65
C HIS A 51 -8.62 25.50 10.67
N PRO A 52 -8.03 25.89 11.82
CA PRO A 52 -7.11 27.04 11.89
C PRO A 52 -5.88 26.98 10.98
N ALA A 53 -5.57 25.79 10.46
CA ALA A 53 -4.45 25.53 9.56
C ALA A 53 -4.87 25.49 8.08
N TYR A 54 -6.08 25.91 7.74
CA TYR A 54 -6.54 25.98 6.36
C TYR A 54 -5.62 26.88 5.52
N GLN A 55 -5.10 26.36 4.39
CA GLN A 55 -4.22 27.08 3.47
C GLN A 55 -3.12 27.90 4.18
N PRO A 56 -2.26 27.27 5.00
CA PRO A 56 -1.41 28.01 5.93
C PRO A 56 -0.18 28.63 5.26
N SER A 57 0.11 28.28 3.99
CA SER A 57 1.35 28.63 3.29
C SER A 57 1.65 30.13 3.25
N GLU A 58 0.63 30.97 3.04
CA GLU A 58 0.80 32.42 2.91
C GLU A 58 0.96 33.12 4.27
N LYS A 59 0.45 32.52 5.35
CA LYS A 59 0.37 33.13 6.70
C LYS A 59 1.07 32.31 7.78
N ILE A 60 1.95 31.39 7.38
CA ILE A 60 2.51 30.39 8.31
C ILE A 60 3.21 31.04 9.51
N ASN A 61 3.90 32.16 9.30
CA ASN A 61 4.65 32.84 10.36
C ASN A 61 3.70 33.49 11.37
N GLU A 62 2.73 34.27 10.88
CA GLU A 62 1.69 34.89 11.70
C GLU A 62 0.91 33.84 12.48
N LEU A 63 0.51 32.76 11.80
CA LEU A 63 -0.25 31.67 12.40
C LEU A 63 0.58 30.94 13.45
N ALA A 64 1.78 30.47 13.12
CA ALA A 64 2.63 29.70 14.03
C ALA A 64 3.03 30.48 15.29
N ALA A 65 3.12 31.81 15.22
CA ALA A 65 3.41 32.69 16.35
C ALA A 65 2.33 32.62 17.45
N LEU A 66 1.11 32.22 17.11
CA LEU A 66 -0.02 32.14 18.05
C LEU A 66 -0.05 30.83 18.87
N TYR A 67 0.80 29.86 18.55
CA TYR A 67 0.76 28.52 19.14
C TYR A 67 2.03 28.17 19.92
N ASP A 68 1.85 27.32 20.93
CA ASP A 68 2.95 26.81 21.77
C ASP A 68 3.59 25.56 21.17
N ILE A 69 2.78 24.75 20.49
CA ILE A 69 3.21 23.51 19.83
C ILE A 69 2.66 23.53 18.41
N VAL A 70 3.54 23.41 17.41
CA VAL A 70 3.13 23.18 16.02
C VAL A 70 3.56 21.79 15.60
N ILE A 71 2.62 20.97 15.12
CA ILE A 71 2.85 19.60 14.65
C ILE A 71 2.63 19.59 13.15
N CYS A 72 3.65 19.23 12.39
CA CYS A 72 3.64 19.30 10.93
C CYS A 72 3.97 17.93 10.32
N SER A 73 3.09 17.45 9.44
CA SER A 73 3.39 16.34 8.52
C SER A 73 3.87 16.87 7.16
N PRO A 74 4.27 16.05 6.16
CA PRO A 74 4.89 16.53 4.92
C PRO A 74 3.96 17.33 3.99
N SER A 75 2.78 17.75 4.46
CA SER A 75 1.78 18.51 3.72
C SER A 75 2.08 20.00 3.60
N LEU A 76 3.03 20.52 4.39
CA LEU A 76 3.48 21.89 4.21
C LEU A 76 4.32 21.97 2.93
N ALA A 77 3.82 22.68 1.92
CA ALA A 77 4.37 22.72 0.57
C ALA A 77 5.87 23.05 0.54
N THR A 78 6.58 22.55 -0.47
CA THR A 78 7.94 23.00 -0.79
C THR A 78 7.97 24.52 -0.95
N GLY A 79 8.92 25.20 -0.32
CA GLY A 79 9.08 26.67 -0.43
C GLY A 79 8.55 27.50 0.75
N VAL A 80 7.68 26.95 1.61
CA VAL A 80 7.28 27.62 2.86
C VAL A 80 8.50 27.75 3.80
N SER A 81 8.70 28.88 4.48
CA SER A 81 9.76 29.03 5.49
C SER A 81 9.21 29.66 6.77
N VAL A 82 9.55 29.06 7.91
CA VAL A 82 9.18 29.56 9.23
C VAL A 82 10.36 30.38 9.76
N ASN A 83 10.20 31.71 9.69
CA ASN A 83 11.18 32.74 9.99
C ASN A 83 10.84 33.49 11.29
N LEU A 84 10.24 32.81 12.26
CA LEU A 84 10.02 33.36 13.59
C LEU A 84 11.35 33.42 14.35
N ARG A 85 11.59 34.51 15.08
CA ARG A 85 12.75 34.68 15.97
C ARG A 85 12.30 34.71 17.43
N GLY A 86 13.03 34.03 18.31
CA GLY A 86 12.77 33.96 19.74
C GLY A 86 11.47 33.25 20.12
N HIS A 87 10.83 32.54 19.18
CA HIS A 87 9.54 31.89 19.42
C HIS A 87 9.71 30.41 19.73
N PHE A 88 10.28 29.64 18.79
CA PHE A 88 10.50 28.22 19.01
C PHE A 88 11.82 28.00 19.74
N THR A 89 11.77 27.22 20.81
CA THR A 89 12.94 26.87 21.63
C THR A 89 13.63 25.59 21.16
N ALA A 90 12.92 24.74 20.41
CA ALA A 90 13.45 23.50 19.86
C ALA A 90 12.58 22.98 18.71
N VAL A 91 13.20 22.15 17.87
CA VAL A 91 12.54 21.38 16.81
C VAL A 91 12.70 19.89 17.13
N PHE A 92 11.63 19.12 17.01
CA PHE A 92 11.63 17.67 17.16
C PHE A 92 11.25 17.00 15.84
N GLY A 93 12.01 16.00 15.41
CA GLY A 93 11.75 15.21 14.21
C GLY A 93 11.49 13.75 14.57
N ILE A 94 10.37 13.17 14.10
CA ILE A 94 10.02 11.76 14.31
C ILE A 94 9.73 11.13 12.94
N TYR A 95 10.66 10.32 12.43
CA TYR A 95 10.59 9.79 11.06
C TYR A 95 10.62 8.26 11.04
N GLN A 96 9.55 7.66 10.50
CA GLN A 96 9.43 6.22 10.27
C GLN A 96 10.00 5.79 8.90
N GLY A 97 10.32 6.74 8.03
CA GLY A 97 10.72 6.52 6.63
C GLY A 97 9.52 6.33 5.71
N ALA A 98 8.47 7.13 5.92
CA ALA A 98 7.35 7.27 4.97
C ALA A 98 7.66 8.27 3.84
N ILE A 99 8.65 9.14 4.06
CA ILE A 99 9.20 10.10 3.09
C ILE A 99 10.70 9.81 2.88
N SER A 100 11.28 10.37 1.83
CA SER A 100 12.72 10.25 1.54
C SER A 100 13.59 10.99 2.56
N ASP A 101 14.88 10.61 2.65
CA ASP A 101 15.86 11.28 3.51
C ASP A 101 16.01 12.78 3.19
N ASN A 102 15.91 13.14 1.90
CA ASN A 102 15.95 14.53 1.45
C ASN A 102 14.75 15.32 2.01
N GLU A 103 13.55 14.73 1.97
CA GLU A 103 12.34 15.37 2.50
C GLU A 103 12.39 15.50 4.03
N VAL A 104 13.01 14.53 4.73
CA VAL A 104 13.29 14.64 6.17
C VAL A 104 14.14 15.87 6.47
N ARG A 105 15.30 16.01 5.80
CA ARG A 105 16.21 17.15 6.01
C ARG A 105 15.55 18.49 5.67
N GLN A 106 14.82 18.55 4.57
CA GLN A 106 14.02 19.74 4.21
C GLN A 106 12.96 20.08 5.26
N SER A 107 12.31 19.07 5.85
CA SER A 107 11.32 19.27 6.89
C SER A 107 11.92 19.81 8.18
N LEU A 108 13.12 19.33 8.57
CA LEU A 108 13.88 19.84 9.72
C LEU A 108 14.39 21.28 9.52
N ALA A 109 14.75 21.62 8.28
CA ALA A 109 15.24 22.94 7.89
C ALA A 109 14.12 23.99 7.71
N ARG A 110 12.85 23.60 7.89
CA ARG A 110 11.69 24.48 7.67
C ARG A 110 11.64 25.65 8.66
N VAL A 111 11.93 25.35 9.93
CA VAL A 111 12.22 26.36 10.95
C VAL A 111 13.64 26.84 10.70
N ARG A 112 13.79 28.12 10.33
CA ARG A 112 15.09 28.69 9.97
C ARG A 112 15.93 29.12 11.17
N GLU A 113 15.28 29.35 12.31
CA GLU A 113 15.96 29.72 13.53
C GLU A 113 16.95 28.61 13.97
N PRO A 114 18.19 28.96 14.38
CA PRO A 114 19.22 27.99 14.77
C PRO A 114 18.98 27.47 16.20
N VAL A 115 17.83 26.86 16.44
CA VAL A 115 17.49 26.22 17.71
C VAL A 115 17.88 24.73 17.74
N PRO A 116 18.05 24.12 18.93
CA PRO A 116 18.32 22.68 19.03
C PRO A 116 17.29 21.83 18.28
N ARG A 117 17.79 20.81 17.56
CA ARG A 117 16.99 19.85 16.78
C ARG A 117 17.19 18.45 17.35
N PHE A 118 16.13 17.85 17.88
CA PHE A 118 16.13 16.49 18.40
C PHE A 118 15.47 15.58 17.38
N VAL A 119 16.21 14.63 16.81
CA VAL A 119 15.74 13.84 15.66
C VAL A 119 15.81 12.36 15.98
N TRP A 120 14.67 11.68 15.84
CA TRP A 120 14.59 10.24 15.84
C TRP A 120 14.23 9.74 14.44
N CYS A 121 15.06 8.86 13.90
CA CYS A 121 14.81 8.16 12.65
C CYS A 121 14.81 6.65 12.88
N ARG A 122 13.86 5.95 12.27
CA ARG A 122 13.89 4.49 12.18
C ARG A 122 15.15 4.05 11.42
N GLN A 123 15.74 2.92 11.82
CA GLN A 123 16.95 2.41 11.13
C GLN A 123 16.64 2.04 9.67
N ILE A 124 15.52 1.34 9.45
CA ILE A 124 15.05 0.90 8.14
C ILE A 124 13.71 1.58 7.85
N ALA A 125 13.61 2.27 6.71
CA ALA A 125 12.39 2.97 6.32
C ALA A 125 11.20 2.02 6.11
N VAL A 126 9.97 2.53 6.32
CA VAL A 126 8.73 1.76 6.09
C VAL A 126 8.29 1.74 4.62
N GLY A 127 8.62 2.78 3.86
CA GLY A 127 8.20 2.94 2.46
C GLY A 127 9.24 2.40 1.48
N LYS A 128 8.77 1.80 0.37
CA LYS A 128 9.59 1.41 -0.77
C LYS A 128 8.87 1.64 -2.09
N VAL A 129 9.62 1.83 -3.18
CA VAL A 129 9.06 2.01 -4.53
C VAL A 129 9.32 0.76 -5.37
N GLY A 130 8.30 0.29 -6.09
CA GLY A 130 8.38 -0.92 -6.91
C GLY A 130 8.71 -2.15 -6.06
N ASN A 131 9.71 -2.93 -6.49
CA ASN A 131 10.14 -4.13 -5.78
C ASN A 131 11.05 -3.85 -4.56
N GLY A 132 11.58 -2.63 -4.42
CA GLY A 132 12.50 -2.24 -3.35
C GLY A 132 13.98 -2.38 -3.68
N GLU A 133 14.33 -2.69 -4.93
CA GLU A 133 15.73 -2.77 -5.38
C GLU A 133 16.35 -1.38 -5.54
N SER A 134 17.64 -1.26 -5.19
CA SER A 134 18.45 -0.05 -5.40
C SER A 134 19.08 0.02 -6.80
N ASN A 135 18.91 -1.01 -7.63
CA ASN A 135 19.33 -1.02 -9.02
C ASN A 135 18.13 -0.76 -9.96
N TYR A 136 18.17 0.36 -10.68
CA TYR A 136 17.07 0.75 -11.57
C TYR A 136 16.76 -0.28 -12.66
N LYS A 137 17.78 -1.03 -13.16
CA LYS A 137 17.56 -2.09 -14.13
C LYS A 137 16.74 -3.23 -13.52
N ALA A 138 17.03 -3.60 -12.27
CA ALA A 138 16.27 -4.63 -11.57
C ALA A 138 14.82 -4.19 -11.30
N VAL A 139 14.61 -2.90 -10.99
CA VAL A 139 13.26 -2.32 -10.83
C VAL A 139 12.48 -2.37 -12.15
N ALA A 140 13.06 -1.85 -13.24
CA ALA A 140 12.42 -1.81 -14.57
C ALA A 140 12.12 -3.23 -15.08
N ASN A 141 13.11 -4.12 -15.09
CA ASN A 141 12.96 -5.50 -15.57
C ASN A 141 11.94 -6.30 -14.74
N SER A 142 11.81 -6.01 -13.45
CA SER A 142 10.77 -6.64 -12.63
C SER A 142 9.38 -6.19 -13.05
N LYS A 143 9.21 -4.90 -13.38
CA LYS A 143 7.90 -4.36 -13.74
C LYS A 143 7.48 -4.72 -15.16
N GLU A 144 8.42 -4.72 -16.09
CA GLU A 144 8.18 -5.19 -17.45
C GLU A 144 7.80 -6.67 -17.47
N ARG A 145 8.53 -7.54 -16.76
CA ARG A 145 8.19 -8.96 -16.64
C ARG A 145 6.82 -9.17 -16.02
N ASP A 146 6.53 -8.51 -14.90
CA ASP A 146 5.21 -8.57 -14.26
C ASP A 146 4.09 -8.25 -15.24
N CYS A 147 4.22 -7.15 -16.00
CA CYS A 147 3.21 -6.78 -16.98
C CYS A 147 3.12 -7.79 -18.14
N ARG A 148 4.26 -8.16 -18.75
CA ARG A 148 4.32 -9.09 -19.88
C ARG A 148 3.69 -10.44 -19.54
N TYR A 149 4.01 -11.02 -18.38
CA TYR A 149 3.41 -12.28 -17.93
C TYR A 149 1.90 -12.16 -17.75
N ASN A 150 1.42 -11.11 -17.10
CA ASN A 150 -0.01 -10.95 -16.90
C ASN A 150 -0.76 -10.73 -18.22
N LEU A 151 -0.19 -9.99 -19.18
CA LEU A 151 -0.81 -9.78 -20.50
C LEU A 151 -0.86 -11.08 -21.31
N GLN A 152 0.19 -11.90 -21.26
CA GLN A 152 0.21 -13.23 -21.92
C GLN A 152 -0.85 -14.19 -21.37
N LEU A 153 -1.29 -14.00 -20.12
CA LEU A 153 -2.32 -14.82 -19.49
C LEU A 153 -3.75 -14.33 -19.78
N LEU A 154 -3.91 -13.18 -20.45
CA LEU A 154 -5.23 -12.68 -20.83
C LEU A 154 -5.69 -13.37 -22.11
N LYS A 155 -6.86 -14.02 -22.06
CA LYS A 155 -7.55 -14.55 -23.25
C LYS A 155 -7.87 -13.40 -24.20
N ASP A 156 -7.79 -13.66 -25.51
CA ASP A 156 -8.26 -12.78 -26.58
C ASP A 156 -7.70 -11.34 -26.49
N PHE A 157 -6.42 -11.23 -26.11
CA PHE A 157 -5.71 -9.97 -25.96
C PHE A 157 -4.48 -9.93 -26.89
N ASP A 158 -4.69 -9.50 -28.13
CA ASP A 158 -3.60 -9.23 -29.08
C ASP A 158 -3.19 -7.76 -28.95
N PHE A 159 -2.11 -7.51 -28.20
CA PHE A 159 -1.63 -6.17 -27.91
C PHE A 159 -0.11 -6.14 -27.91
N ASP A 160 0.43 -5.30 -28.78
CA ASP A 160 1.87 -5.10 -28.90
C ASP A 160 2.37 -4.20 -27.76
N LEU A 161 2.72 -4.84 -26.63
CA LEU A 161 3.27 -4.15 -25.47
C LEU A 161 4.47 -3.27 -25.86
N ASP A 162 5.34 -3.75 -26.76
CA ASP A 162 6.59 -3.06 -27.11
C ASP A 162 6.33 -1.75 -27.87
N LYS A 163 5.18 -1.61 -28.55
CA LYS A 163 4.70 -0.33 -29.11
C LYS A 163 3.89 0.51 -28.14
N ALA A 164 3.26 -0.12 -27.16
CA ALA A 164 2.28 0.51 -26.29
C ALA A 164 2.87 1.27 -25.11
N TYR A 165 4.13 1.08 -24.72
CA TYR A 165 4.72 1.85 -23.62
C TYR A 165 5.97 2.60 -24.04
N ASN A 166 6.22 3.72 -23.37
CA ASN A 166 7.44 4.49 -23.57
C ASN A 166 8.55 3.98 -22.62
N PRO A 167 9.62 3.34 -23.14
CA PRO A 167 10.71 2.80 -22.31
C PRO A 167 11.52 3.88 -21.59
N VAL A 168 11.51 5.11 -22.10
CA VAL A 168 12.18 6.26 -21.46
C VAL A 168 11.47 6.62 -20.15
N VAL A 169 10.13 6.64 -20.16
CA VAL A 169 9.32 6.93 -18.96
C VAL A 169 9.56 5.88 -17.89
N LEU A 170 9.50 4.58 -18.25
CA LEU A 170 9.77 3.49 -17.32
C LEU A 170 11.18 3.59 -16.73
N LYS A 171 12.19 3.89 -17.56
CA LYS A 171 13.58 4.04 -17.13
C LYS A 171 13.75 5.17 -16.10
N TYR A 172 13.13 6.33 -16.32
CA TYR A 172 13.24 7.45 -15.38
C TYR A 172 12.50 7.18 -14.06
N TRP A 173 11.30 6.59 -14.14
CA TRP A 173 10.60 6.11 -12.95
C TRP A 173 11.46 5.11 -12.16
N ALA A 174 12.08 4.15 -12.84
CA ALA A 174 12.92 3.14 -12.21
C ALA A 174 14.19 3.73 -11.57
N LYS A 175 14.81 4.75 -12.20
CA LYS A 175 15.94 5.49 -11.61
C LYS A 175 15.52 6.22 -10.33
N TYR A 176 14.36 6.88 -10.36
CA TYR A 176 13.82 7.55 -9.18
C TYR A 176 13.51 6.56 -8.05
N ALA A 177 12.86 5.44 -8.38
CA ALA A 177 12.58 4.35 -7.45
C ALA A 177 13.86 3.80 -6.81
N ALA A 178 14.88 3.49 -7.63
CA ALA A 178 16.17 2.98 -7.17
C ALA A 178 16.89 3.93 -6.21
N ARG A 179 16.84 5.25 -6.49
CA ARG A 179 17.42 6.28 -5.61
C ARG A 179 16.71 6.36 -4.25
N ILE A 180 15.39 6.24 -4.23
CA ILE A 180 14.65 6.16 -2.95
C ILE A 180 15.01 4.85 -2.25
N ASN A 181 15.04 3.74 -2.98
CA ASN A 181 15.28 2.43 -2.40
C ASN A 181 16.68 2.26 -1.81
N SER A 182 17.70 2.97 -2.34
CA SER A 182 19.04 2.92 -1.77
C SER A 182 19.11 3.47 -0.34
N SER A 183 18.28 4.45 0.02
CA SER A 183 18.26 5.01 1.37
C SER A 183 17.33 4.28 2.34
N ILE A 184 16.60 3.24 1.92
CA ILE A 184 15.64 2.53 2.80
C ILE A 184 16.36 1.68 3.84
N TRP A 185 17.42 0.99 3.44
CA TRP A 185 18.08 -0.04 4.24
C TRP A 185 18.92 0.56 5.37
N ASP A 186 19.53 1.72 5.12
CA ASP A 186 20.30 2.50 6.09
C ASP A 186 19.72 3.91 6.22
N PHE A 187 18.40 4.01 6.42
CA PHE A 187 17.67 5.27 6.42
C PHE A 187 18.18 6.26 7.46
N ARG A 188 18.39 5.79 8.69
CA ARG A 188 18.94 6.62 9.77
C ARG A 188 20.30 7.19 9.40
N GLU A 189 21.21 6.34 8.90
CA GLU A 189 22.57 6.76 8.57
C GLU A 189 22.57 7.71 7.37
N THR A 190 21.76 7.44 6.34
CA THR A 190 21.61 8.36 5.20
C THR A 190 21.15 9.75 5.64
N VAL A 191 20.21 9.84 6.60
CA VAL A 191 19.78 11.13 7.17
C VAL A 191 20.91 11.79 7.97
N ARG A 192 21.67 11.03 8.78
CA ARG A 192 22.81 11.56 9.55
C ARG A 192 23.89 12.12 8.63
N GLU A 193 24.33 11.35 7.63
CA GLU A 193 25.32 11.77 6.64
C GLU A 193 24.87 13.02 5.88
N GLY A 194 23.61 13.06 5.46
CA GLY A 194 23.04 14.23 4.79
C GLY A 194 23.04 15.48 5.67
N LEU A 195 22.72 15.36 6.96
CA LEU A 195 22.76 16.49 7.90
C LEU A 195 24.19 16.99 8.13
N VAL A 196 25.17 16.08 8.26
CA VAL A 196 26.59 16.44 8.38
C VAL A 196 27.09 17.14 7.12
N ALA A 197 26.72 16.63 5.94
CA ALA A 197 27.07 17.25 4.66
C ALA A 197 26.46 18.65 4.49
N GLU A 198 25.30 18.92 5.10
CA GLU A 198 24.68 20.25 5.19
C GLU A 198 25.32 21.17 6.24
N GLY A 199 26.33 20.68 6.98
CA GLY A 199 27.08 21.45 7.97
C GLY A 199 26.52 21.37 9.40
N HIS A 200 25.60 20.44 9.68
CA HIS A 200 25.09 20.23 11.04
C HIS A 200 26.07 19.41 11.89
N VAL A 201 26.21 19.82 13.16
CA VAL A 201 26.93 19.02 14.17
C VAL A 201 25.93 18.09 14.84
N LEU A 202 26.22 16.78 14.78
CA LEU A 202 25.39 15.76 15.41
C LEU A 202 25.95 15.40 16.78
N THR A 203 25.05 15.24 17.75
CA THR A 203 25.38 14.75 19.09
C THR A 203 24.36 13.67 19.44
N ASP A 204 24.86 12.49 19.81
CA ASP A 204 23.99 11.39 20.20
C ASP A 204 23.34 11.72 21.55
N CYS A 205 22.03 11.56 21.61
CA CYS A 205 21.26 11.68 22.84
C CYS A 205 21.18 10.30 23.48
N GLY A 206 21.44 10.19 24.79
CA GLY A 206 21.19 8.96 25.53
C GLY A 206 19.71 8.58 25.48
N ASP A 207 19.43 7.29 25.61
CA ASP A 207 18.05 6.81 25.72
C ASP A 207 17.42 7.34 27.03
N ASP A 208 16.17 7.81 26.93
CA ASP A 208 15.35 8.09 28.10
C ASP A 208 14.59 6.81 28.45
N ASP A 209 14.76 6.31 29.67
CA ASP A 209 14.12 5.07 30.16
C ASP A 209 12.58 5.17 30.24
N ARG A 210 12.00 6.35 30.00
CA ARG A 210 10.55 6.56 29.99
C ARG A 210 9.87 5.91 28.78
N ASP A 211 9.35 4.70 29.00
CA ASP A 211 8.52 4.01 28.00
C ASP A 211 7.13 4.66 27.85
N THR A 212 7.00 5.53 26.84
CA THR A 212 5.71 6.13 26.42
C THR A 212 4.98 5.29 25.36
N SER A 213 5.52 4.11 25.02
CA SER A 213 5.05 3.30 23.91
C SER A 213 3.64 2.75 24.11
N GLY A 214 3.33 2.30 25.33
CA GLY A 214 2.03 1.76 25.69
C GLY A 214 0.89 2.77 25.56
N GLU A 215 1.10 3.98 26.07
CA GLU A 215 0.12 5.07 26.01
C GLU A 215 -0.16 5.53 24.57
N LEU A 216 0.89 5.75 23.78
CA LEU A 216 0.75 6.13 22.37
C LEU A 216 0.06 5.02 21.56
N LYS A 217 0.26 3.75 21.93
CA LYS A 217 -0.46 2.62 21.33
C LYS A 217 -1.94 2.67 21.67
N ALA A 218 -2.31 2.98 22.91
CA ALA A 218 -3.71 3.14 23.32
C ALA A 218 -4.38 4.33 22.61
N LEU A 219 -3.72 5.49 22.55
CA LEU A 219 -4.22 6.66 21.81
C LEU A 219 -4.43 6.37 20.32
N ARG A 220 -3.51 5.64 19.70
CA ARG A 220 -3.65 5.18 18.30
C ARG A 220 -4.89 4.31 18.11
N ILE A 221 -5.16 3.37 19.03
CA ILE A 221 -6.36 2.52 18.97
C ILE A 221 -7.60 3.39 19.09
N LEU A 222 -7.65 4.27 20.09
CA LEU A 222 -8.76 5.19 20.31
C LEU A 222 -9.05 6.05 19.08
N SER A 223 -8.04 6.71 18.51
CA SER A 223 -8.21 7.53 17.30
C SER A 223 -8.66 6.73 16.10
N GLN A 224 -8.17 5.50 15.94
CA GLN A 224 -8.58 4.62 14.84
C GLN A 224 -10.06 4.24 14.96
N VAL A 225 -10.53 3.94 16.18
CA VAL A 225 -11.92 3.58 16.46
C VAL A 225 -12.85 4.79 16.32
N GLU A 226 -12.51 5.93 16.91
CA GLU A 226 -13.30 7.16 16.80
C GLU A 226 -13.51 7.58 15.34
N GLU A 227 -12.46 7.57 14.53
CA GLU A 227 -12.56 7.92 13.12
C GLU A 227 -13.41 6.88 12.34
N ALA A 228 -13.29 5.59 12.67
CA ALA A 228 -14.11 4.56 12.04
C ALA A 228 -15.60 4.71 12.40
N VAL A 229 -15.91 5.06 13.65
CA VAL A 229 -17.27 5.35 14.09
C VAL A 229 -17.81 6.61 13.39
N ALA A 230 -17.01 7.66 13.28
CA ALA A 230 -17.41 8.90 12.61
C ALA A 230 -17.76 8.66 11.13
N VAL A 231 -16.98 7.83 10.42
CA VAL A 231 -17.28 7.44 9.03
C VAL A 231 -18.55 6.58 8.95
N ALA A 232 -18.70 5.57 9.81
CA ALA A 232 -19.86 4.69 9.78
C ALA A 232 -21.19 5.41 10.08
N VAL A 233 -21.16 6.40 10.99
CA VAL A 233 -22.35 7.18 11.39
C VAL A 233 -22.59 8.39 10.49
N ALA A 234 -21.67 8.74 9.59
CA ALA A 234 -21.86 9.84 8.64
C ALA A 234 -23.15 9.64 7.82
N ILE A 235 -23.77 10.75 7.44
CA ILE A 235 -25.00 10.74 6.64
C ILE A 235 -24.71 10.07 5.29
N ASP A 236 -25.62 9.22 4.83
CA ASP A 236 -25.55 8.66 3.49
C ASP A 236 -25.83 9.76 2.48
N ILE A 237 -24.92 9.91 1.53
CA ILE A 237 -25.05 10.83 0.40
C ILE A 237 -25.40 10.06 -0.86
N ASP A 238 -26.02 10.74 -1.82
CA ASP A 238 -26.27 10.16 -3.13
C ASP A 238 -25.05 10.28 -4.08
N ARG A 239 -25.22 9.79 -5.31
CA ARG A 239 -24.16 9.79 -6.32
C ARG A 239 -23.79 11.21 -6.77
N GLU A 240 -24.78 12.11 -6.88
CA GLU A 240 -24.56 13.48 -7.35
C GLU A 240 -23.81 14.30 -6.29
N GLU A 241 -24.22 14.16 -5.03
CA GLU A 241 -23.54 14.73 -3.87
C GLU A 241 -22.10 14.20 -3.75
N PHE A 242 -21.90 12.90 -3.95
CA PHE A 242 -20.57 12.31 -3.98
C PHE A 242 -19.69 12.92 -5.07
N GLU A 243 -20.19 13.10 -6.29
CA GLU A 243 -19.42 13.68 -7.40
C GLU A 243 -19.07 15.15 -7.14
N LYS A 244 -19.99 15.92 -6.53
CA LYS A 244 -19.72 17.29 -6.07
C LYS A 244 -18.60 17.32 -5.04
N LEU A 245 -18.67 16.46 -4.03
CA LEU A 245 -17.62 16.34 -3.02
C LEU A 245 -16.30 15.88 -3.64
N GLU A 246 -16.28 14.90 -4.53
CA GLU A 246 -15.05 14.40 -5.14
C GLU A 246 -14.27 15.49 -5.88
N GLN A 247 -14.97 16.40 -6.55
CA GLN A 247 -14.38 17.55 -7.26
C GLN A 247 -13.97 18.70 -6.33
N GLN A 248 -14.50 18.74 -5.11
CA GLN A 248 -14.24 19.80 -4.14
C GLN A 248 -12.81 19.71 -3.60
N ARG A 249 -12.04 20.79 -3.78
CA ARG A 249 -10.62 20.87 -3.35
C ARG A 249 -10.45 20.91 -1.83
N SER A 250 -11.40 21.52 -1.11
CA SER A 250 -11.32 21.75 0.33
C SER A 250 -12.53 21.16 1.03
N LYS A 251 -12.35 20.28 2.02
CA LYS A 251 -13.43 19.52 2.68
C LYS A 251 -13.33 19.62 4.18
N THR A 252 -14.48 19.80 4.82
CA THR A 252 -14.66 19.60 6.26
C THR A 252 -14.46 18.13 6.64
N ASP A 253 -14.31 17.85 7.93
CA ASP A 253 -14.23 16.47 8.42
C ASP A 253 -15.53 15.70 8.15
N THR A 254 -16.68 16.35 8.27
CA THR A 254 -18.00 15.76 7.99
C THR A 254 -18.12 15.33 6.53
N GLU A 255 -17.81 16.22 5.59
CA GLU A 255 -17.83 15.93 4.15
C GLU A 255 -16.86 14.79 3.79
N ARG A 256 -15.66 14.79 4.37
CA ARG A 256 -14.67 13.72 4.18
C ARG A 256 -15.20 12.37 4.68
N HIS A 257 -15.90 12.35 5.82
CA HIS A 257 -16.49 11.13 6.36
C HIS A 257 -17.65 10.62 5.49
N GLN A 258 -18.49 11.51 4.96
CA GLN A 258 -19.57 11.17 4.02
C GLN A 258 -19.01 10.58 2.72
N GLU A 259 -17.99 11.22 2.13
CA GLU A 259 -17.29 10.75 0.93
C GLU A 259 -16.65 9.37 1.16
N GLU A 260 -15.97 9.16 2.30
CA GLU A 260 -15.37 7.87 2.65
C GLU A 260 -16.46 6.79 2.83
N LYS A 261 -17.57 7.09 3.52
CA LYS A 261 -18.68 6.16 3.71
C LYS A 261 -19.28 5.74 2.37
N PHE A 262 -19.56 6.69 1.48
CA PHE A 262 -20.07 6.41 0.13
C PHE A 262 -19.12 5.49 -0.65
N ARG A 263 -17.81 5.79 -0.67
CA ARG A 263 -16.81 4.94 -1.33
C ARG A 263 -16.79 3.53 -0.78
N LEU A 264 -16.84 3.36 0.54
CA LEU A 264 -16.85 2.04 1.17
C LEU A 264 -18.12 1.27 0.80
N ARG A 265 -19.28 1.92 0.83
CA ARG A 265 -20.55 1.33 0.39
C ARG A 265 -20.48 0.89 -1.08
N GLU A 266 -19.88 1.69 -1.96
CA GLU A 266 -19.72 1.34 -3.36
C GLU A 266 -18.73 0.18 -3.60
N ILE A 267 -17.64 0.12 -2.82
CA ILE A 267 -16.66 -0.96 -2.94
C ILE A 267 -17.25 -2.29 -2.46
N TYR A 268 -17.86 -2.29 -1.27
CA TYR A 268 -18.25 -3.53 -0.59
C TYR A 268 -19.71 -3.91 -0.81
N LYS A 269 -20.56 -2.98 -1.28
CA LYS A 269 -21.99 -3.18 -1.55
C LYS A 269 -22.78 -3.71 -0.34
N VAL A 270 -22.32 -3.39 0.86
CA VAL A 270 -22.94 -3.70 2.16
C VAL A 270 -22.95 -2.45 3.05
N GLU A 271 -23.62 -2.54 4.20
CA GLU A 271 -23.62 -1.47 5.19
C GLU A 271 -22.20 -1.19 5.73
N VAL A 272 -21.88 0.10 5.89
CA VAL A 272 -20.56 0.52 6.38
C VAL A 272 -20.52 0.53 7.89
N THR A 273 -19.87 -0.48 8.48
CA THR A 273 -19.62 -0.56 9.92
C THR A 273 -18.23 -0.02 10.29
N PRO A 274 -18.01 0.36 11.57
CA PRO A 274 -16.67 0.74 12.05
C PRO A 274 -15.62 -0.35 11.81
N GLU A 275 -15.99 -1.62 11.94
CA GLU A 275 -15.12 -2.77 11.71
C GLU A 275 -14.75 -2.88 10.23
N LEU A 276 -15.72 -2.73 9.31
CA LEU A 276 -15.45 -2.73 7.86
C LEU A 276 -14.50 -1.60 7.45
N ARG A 277 -14.69 -0.40 8.00
CA ARG A 277 -13.78 0.74 7.77
C ARG A 277 -12.35 0.42 8.22
N GLN A 278 -12.19 -0.14 9.42
CA GLN A 278 -10.88 -0.52 9.95
C GLN A 278 -10.23 -1.63 9.10
N LEU A 279 -11.00 -2.63 8.66
CA LEU A 279 -10.53 -3.65 7.72
C LEU A 279 -10.03 -3.02 6.42
N HIS A 280 -10.82 -2.12 5.82
CA HIS A 280 -10.45 -1.42 4.60
C HIS A 280 -9.12 -0.68 4.76
N GLN A 281 -8.95 0.07 5.85
CA GLN A 281 -7.71 0.78 6.13
C GLN A 281 -6.49 -0.14 6.23
N ASP A 282 -6.67 -1.37 6.69
CA ASP A 282 -5.61 -2.39 6.80
C ASP A 282 -5.42 -3.23 5.53
N LYS A 283 -5.83 -2.67 4.37
CA LYS A 283 -5.65 -3.24 3.04
C LYS A 283 -6.38 -4.59 2.88
N TRP A 284 -7.52 -4.76 3.57
CA TRP A 284 -8.29 -6.00 3.53
C TRP A 284 -9.01 -6.22 2.19
N HIS A 285 -9.48 -5.15 1.53
CA HIS A 285 -10.16 -5.24 0.22
C HIS A 285 -9.40 -6.13 -0.79
N GLY A 286 -8.12 -5.85 -1.02
CA GLY A 286 -7.34 -6.60 -2.00
C GLY A 286 -7.16 -8.08 -1.66
N LYS A 287 -7.36 -8.46 -0.38
CA LYS A 287 -7.23 -9.85 0.08
C LYS A 287 -8.49 -10.64 -0.19
N ILE A 288 -9.64 -10.13 0.24
CA ILE A 288 -10.93 -10.79 0.02
C ILE A 288 -11.37 -10.72 -1.43
N HIS A 289 -10.97 -9.69 -2.18
CA HIS A 289 -11.19 -9.64 -3.62
C HIS A 289 -10.41 -10.76 -4.32
N LEU A 290 -9.16 -11.02 -3.92
CA LEU A 290 -8.41 -12.14 -4.48
C LEU A 290 -9.07 -13.49 -4.13
N GLU A 291 -9.54 -13.66 -2.90
CA GLU A 291 -10.30 -14.86 -2.50
C GLU A 291 -11.57 -15.04 -3.36
N TYR A 292 -12.40 -14.00 -3.46
CA TYR A 292 -13.61 -13.99 -4.30
C TYR A 292 -13.32 -14.45 -5.72
N LEU A 293 -12.27 -13.90 -6.33
CA LEU A 293 -11.83 -14.23 -7.69
C LEU A 293 -11.30 -15.67 -7.85
N LEU A 294 -10.91 -16.32 -6.76
CA LEU A 294 -10.47 -17.72 -6.76
C LEU A 294 -11.62 -18.69 -6.54
N THR A 295 -12.69 -18.26 -5.86
CA THR A 295 -13.84 -19.11 -5.47
C THR A 295 -15.05 -18.97 -6.40
N HIS A 296 -15.10 -17.92 -7.22
CA HIS A 296 -16.21 -17.65 -8.15
C HIS A 296 -15.77 -17.84 -9.62
N ASN A 297 -16.64 -17.45 -10.56
CA ASN A 297 -16.44 -17.64 -11.99
C ASN A 297 -15.02 -17.18 -12.43
N PRO A 298 -14.19 -18.07 -13.00
CA PRO A 298 -12.85 -17.74 -13.47
C PRO A 298 -12.79 -16.57 -14.45
N ASP A 299 -13.84 -16.33 -15.23
CA ASP A 299 -13.88 -15.24 -16.21
C ASP A 299 -13.95 -13.86 -15.54
N PHE A 300 -14.31 -13.76 -14.26
CA PHE A 300 -14.30 -12.48 -13.53
C PHE A 300 -12.89 -11.90 -13.39
N VAL A 301 -11.86 -12.75 -13.22
CA VAL A 301 -10.46 -12.31 -13.15
C VAL A 301 -10.03 -11.69 -14.47
N TRP A 302 -10.35 -12.39 -15.56
CA TRP A 302 -10.04 -11.98 -16.92
C TRP A 302 -10.75 -10.67 -17.28
N MET A 303 -12.08 -10.61 -17.09
CA MET A 303 -12.90 -9.44 -17.43
C MET A 303 -12.42 -8.19 -16.69
N ARG A 304 -12.07 -8.34 -15.40
CA ARG A 304 -11.54 -7.24 -14.59
C ARG A 304 -10.23 -6.70 -15.13
N ASP A 305 -9.25 -7.57 -15.37
CA ASP A 305 -7.94 -7.14 -15.83
C ASP A 305 -8.04 -6.55 -17.25
N ARG A 306 -8.86 -7.13 -18.14
CA ARG A 306 -9.16 -6.60 -19.48
C ARG A 306 -9.75 -5.19 -19.41
N LYS A 307 -10.84 -5.01 -18.65
CA LYS A 307 -11.47 -3.70 -18.45
C LYS A 307 -10.50 -2.66 -17.89
N SER A 308 -9.64 -3.06 -16.95
CA SER A 308 -8.62 -2.17 -16.38
C SER A 308 -7.60 -1.72 -17.43
N ILE A 309 -7.15 -2.60 -18.30
CA ILE A 309 -6.17 -2.29 -19.33
C ILE A 309 -6.80 -1.44 -20.43
N ASP A 310 -8.00 -1.80 -20.90
CA ASP A 310 -8.71 -1.04 -21.94
C ASP A 310 -9.01 0.38 -21.49
N SER A 311 -9.40 0.56 -20.22
CA SER A 311 -9.57 1.89 -19.65
C SER A 311 -8.26 2.68 -19.62
N GLN A 312 -7.12 2.04 -19.33
CA GLN A 312 -5.83 2.72 -19.31
C GLN A 312 -5.36 3.09 -20.72
N ILE A 313 -5.53 2.19 -21.70
CA ILE A 313 -5.23 2.46 -23.12
C ILE A 313 -6.07 3.62 -23.62
N LYS A 314 -7.38 3.61 -23.35
CA LYS A 314 -8.30 4.68 -23.75
C LYS A 314 -7.94 6.02 -23.12
N SER A 315 -7.63 6.04 -21.82
CA SER A 315 -7.23 7.27 -21.13
C SER A 315 -5.82 7.73 -21.51
N GLY A 316 -4.97 6.83 -21.96
CA GLY A 316 -3.58 7.09 -22.33
C GLY A 316 -3.36 7.32 -23.83
N ASP A 317 -4.42 7.52 -24.62
CA ASP A 317 -4.36 7.73 -26.07
C ASP A 317 -3.54 6.64 -26.79
N GLY A 318 -3.84 5.38 -26.47
CA GLY A 318 -3.12 4.21 -26.99
C GLY A 318 -1.84 3.84 -26.23
N GLN A 319 -1.39 4.66 -25.27
CA GLN A 319 -0.19 4.40 -24.48
C GLN A 319 -0.48 3.85 -23.08
N LEU A 320 0.41 3.01 -22.58
CA LEU A 320 0.40 2.43 -21.24
C LEU A 320 1.59 2.91 -20.41
N CYS A 321 1.30 3.29 -19.18
CA CYS A 321 2.28 3.48 -18.13
C CYS A 321 2.47 2.18 -17.36
N LEU A 322 3.46 1.36 -17.73
CA LEU A 322 3.65 0.02 -17.13
C LEU A 322 3.68 0.05 -15.60
N GLN A 323 4.30 1.05 -14.99
CA GLN A 323 4.38 1.20 -13.53
C GLN A 323 3.01 1.27 -12.82
N ASP A 324 1.96 1.70 -13.53
CA ASP A 324 0.61 1.88 -13.01
C ASP A 324 -0.32 0.71 -13.35
N VAL A 325 0.11 -0.20 -14.23
CA VAL A 325 -0.63 -1.43 -14.54
C VAL A 325 -0.67 -2.33 -13.30
N ARG A 326 -1.89 -2.67 -12.86
CA ARG A 326 -2.18 -3.57 -11.74
C ARG A 326 -3.02 -4.74 -12.24
N GLN A 327 -2.41 -5.91 -12.37
CA GLN A 327 -3.10 -7.11 -12.83
C GLN A 327 -3.19 -8.15 -11.71
N THR A 328 -4.22 -8.98 -11.77
CA THR A 328 -4.51 -10.02 -10.77
C THR A 328 -4.45 -11.42 -11.36
N THR A 329 -4.56 -11.54 -12.68
CA THR A 329 -4.56 -12.83 -13.41
C THR A 329 -3.38 -13.70 -13.04
N GLY A 330 -2.15 -13.22 -13.18
CA GLY A 330 -0.96 -14.00 -12.84
C GLY A 330 -0.92 -14.41 -11.36
N LYS A 331 -1.34 -13.53 -10.45
CA LYS A 331 -1.44 -13.87 -9.02
C LYS A 331 -2.49 -14.95 -8.78
N ALA A 332 -3.67 -14.83 -9.36
CA ALA A 332 -4.74 -15.82 -9.22
C ALA A 332 -4.31 -17.19 -9.80
N THR A 333 -3.65 -17.20 -10.96
CA THR A 333 -3.09 -18.41 -11.58
C THR A 333 -2.10 -19.12 -10.65
N ILE A 334 -1.19 -18.40 -10.00
CA ILE A 334 -0.28 -18.99 -9.01
C ILE A 334 -1.04 -19.60 -7.83
N HIS A 335 -2.05 -18.90 -7.30
CA HIS A 335 -2.86 -19.43 -6.19
C HIS A 335 -3.62 -20.71 -6.56
N LYS A 336 -4.14 -20.80 -7.79
CA LYS A 336 -4.80 -21.99 -8.35
C LYS A 336 -3.81 -23.14 -8.55
N LEU A 337 -2.66 -22.87 -9.19
CA LEU A 337 -1.62 -23.86 -9.46
C LEU A 337 -1.06 -24.51 -8.18
N LEU A 338 -0.90 -23.71 -7.13
CA LEU A 338 -0.46 -24.20 -5.82
C LEU A 338 -1.61 -24.81 -5.00
N ASN A 339 -2.85 -24.73 -5.47
CA ASN A 339 -4.06 -25.15 -4.76
C ASN A 339 -4.12 -24.54 -3.34
N THR A 340 -4.04 -23.21 -3.25
CA THR A 340 -3.94 -22.51 -1.96
C THR A 340 -5.19 -22.66 -1.08
N LEU A 341 -6.37 -22.76 -1.70
CA LEU A 341 -7.67 -22.84 -1.00
C LEU A 341 -7.87 -24.15 -0.23
N GLN A 342 -7.08 -25.20 -0.50
CA GLN A 342 -7.14 -26.46 0.27
C GLN A 342 -6.86 -26.26 1.77
N PHE A 343 -6.19 -25.15 2.13
CA PHE A 343 -5.86 -24.80 3.52
C PHE A 343 -6.89 -23.87 4.16
N THR A 344 -8.01 -23.58 3.49
CA THR A 344 -9.10 -22.73 3.97
C THR A 344 -10.47 -23.40 3.82
N ASP A 345 -10.50 -24.70 3.52
CA ASP A 345 -11.73 -25.43 3.26
C ASP A 345 -12.65 -25.43 4.50
N PRO A 346 -13.84 -24.81 4.41
CA PRO A 346 -14.77 -24.74 5.52
C PRO A 346 -15.47 -26.08 5.81
N THR A 347 -15.37 -27.07 4.91
CA THR A 347 -16.06 -28.36 5.05
C THR A 347 -15.39 -29.31 6.05
N ASP A 348 -14.09 -29.12 6.32
CA ASP A 348 -13.36 -29.84 7.36
C ASP A 348 -12.63 -28.86 8.31
N PRO A 349 -13.37 -28.20 9.22
CA PRO A 349 -12.78 -27.25 10.18
C PRO A 349 -11.88 -27.93 11.22
N THR A 350 -11.85 -29.26 11.26
CA THR A 350 -11.01 -30.05 12.17
C THR A 350 -9.65 -30.38 11.57
N LYS A 351 -9.46 -30.15 10.26
CA LYS A 351 -8.22 -30.44 9.58
C LYS A 351 -7.06 -29.63 10.16
N GLU A 352 -6.00 -30.34 10.49
CA GLU A 352 -4.78 -29.78 11.04
C GLU A 352 -3.57 -30.16 10.19
N TRP A 353 -2.68 -29.20 10.00
CA TRP A 353 -1.43 -29.37 9.28
C TRP A 353 -0.22 -29.21 10.19
N SER A 354 0.89 -29.80 9.81
CA SER A 354 2.21 -29.59 10.43
C SER A 354 3.24 -29.35 9.34
N ASN A 355 4.48 -29.03 9.72
CA ASN A 355 5.59 -28.95 8.76
C ASN A 355 5.89 -30.29 8.05
N LYS A 356 5.39 -31.41 8.59
CA LYS A 356 5.56 -32.75 8.02
C LYS A 356 4.34 -33.21 7.20
N SER A 357 3.27 -32.42 7.11
CA SER A 357 2.07 -32.79 6.36
C SER A 357 2.36 -32.91 4.86
N PRO A 358 1.93 -33.98 4.17
CA PRO A 358 2.18 -34.18 2.75
C PRO A 358 1.77 -32.99 1.88
N GLU A 359 0.59 -32.42 2.13
CA GLU A 359 0.05 -31.30 1.35
C GLU A 359 0.91 -30.04 1.51
N VAL A 360 1.47 -29.83 2.71
CA VAL A 360 2.34 -28.69 3.02
C VAL A 360 3.70 -28.83 2.31
N LEU A 361 4.26 -30.04 2.32
CA LEU A 361 5.52 -30.34 1.65
C LEU A 361 5.38 -30.27 0.12
N GLU A 362 4.27 -30.77 -0.43
CA GLU A 362 3.96 -30.67 -1.85
C GLU A 362 3.80 -29.21 -2.28
N PHE A 363 3.00 -28.43 -1.54
CA PHE A 363 2.82 -27.00 -1.78
C PHE A 363 4.16 -26.26 -1.79
N ALA A 364 4.96 -26.46 -0.75
CA ALA A 364 6.24 -25.77 -0.59
C ALA A 364 7.25 -26.19 -1.67
N GLY A 365 7.26 -27.47 -2.07
CA GLY A 365 8.07 -27.99 -3.17
C GLY A 365 7.68 -27.40 -4.52
N LYS A 366 6.39 -27.32 -4.84
CA LYS A 366 5.89 -26.63 -6.06
C LYS A 366 6.25 -25.14 -6.04
N ALA A 367 6.05 -24.48 -4.91
CA ALA A 367 6.36 -23.06 -4.75
C ALA A 367 7.87 -22.77 -4.91
N LEU A 368 8.74 -23.69 -4.50
CA LEU A 368 10.17 -23.56 -4.69
C LEU A 368 10.59 -23.69 -6.16
N LYS A 369 10.00 -24.64 -6.89
CA LYS A 369 10.27 -24.82 -8.33
C LYS A 369 9.92 -23.58 -9.14
N LEU A 370 8.91 -22.82 -8.71
CA LEU A 370 8.39 -21.61 -9.38
C LEU A 370 8.79 -20.32 -8.66
N ALA A 371 9.84 -20.34 -7.84
CA ALA A 371 10.15 -19.25 -6.92
C ALA A 371 10.37 -17.90 -7.62
N ALA A 372 10.96 -17.89 -8.83
CA ALA A 372 11.20 -16.67 -9.60
C ALA A 372 9.89 -16.01 -10.04
N ASP A 373 8.98 -16.77 -10.63
CA ASP A 373 7.68 -16.28 -11.11
C ASP A 373 6.76 -15.90 -9.93
N ILE A 374 6.78 -16.69 -8.86
CA ILE A 374 6.08 -16.37 -7.61
C ILE A 374 6.55 -15.02 -7.07
N LYS A 375 7.86 -14.75 -7.04
CA LYS A 375 8.39 -13.47 -6.56
C LYS A 375 7.91 -12.32 -7.43
N ILE A 376 7.84 -12.50 -8.75
CA ILE A 376 7.38 -11.47 -9.70
C ILE A 376 5.87 -11.20 -9.53
N LEU A 377 5.04 -12.24 -9.63
CA LEU A 377 3.58 -12.12 -9.71
C LEU A 377 2.91 -11.90 -8.35
N THR A 378 3.50 -12.45 -7.28
CA THR A 378 2.91 -12.39 -5.93
C THR A 378 3.69 -11.50 -4.97
N GLY A 379 4.98 -11.23 -5.23
CA GLY A 379 5.88 -10.57 -4.30
C GLY A 379 6.38 -11.46 -3.15
N ILE A 380 6.00 -12.73 -3.11
CA ILE A 380 6.44 -13.69 -2.09
C ILE A 380 7.82 -14.23 -2.46
N THR A 381 8.77 -14.15 -1.54
CA THR A 381 10.08 -14.80 -1.70
C THR A 381 10.03 -16.20 -1.10
N VAL A 382 10.34 -17.21 -1.93
CA VAL A 382 10.45 -18.61 -1.54
C VAL A 382 11.91 -19.02 -1.72
N THR A 383 12.52 -19.55 -0.67
CA THR A 383 13.93 -19.98 -0.67
C THR A 383 14.04 -21.43 -0.21
N GLN A 384 15.09 -22.12 -0.65
CA GLN A 384 15.41 -23.49 -0.21
C GLN A 384 15.43 -23.59 1.32
N GLU A 385 16.06 -22.63 1.99
CA GLU A 385 16.16 -22.58 3.44
C GLU A 385 14.78 -22.48 4.11
N LYS A 386 13.91 -21.59 3.61
CA LYS A 386 12.57 -21.40 4.18
C LYS A 386 11.73 -22.66 4.01
N VAL A 387 11.83 -23.32 2.85
CA VAL A 387 11.11 -24.57 2.57
C VAL A 387 11.61 -25.72 3.46
N ALA A 388 12.92 -25.82 3.68
CA ALA A 388 13.49 -26.86 4.53
C ALA A 388 13.17 -26.66 6.03
N LYS A 389 13.22 -25.42 6.52
CA LYS A 389 13.03 -25.12 7.96
C LYS A 389 11.58 -24.86 8.36
N ASN A 390 10.78 -24.27 7.47
CA ASN A 390 9.45 -23.77 7.78
C ASN A 390 8.50 -23.81 6.56
N PRO A 391 8.19 -25.00 6.02
CA PRO A 391 7.30 -25.14 4.87
C PRO A 391 5.88 -24.63 5.16
N ILE A 392 5.36 -24.79 6.38
CA ILE A 392 4.05 -24.21 6.76
C ILE A 392 4.07 -22.67 6.70
N GLY A 393 5.21 -22.04 6.98
CA GLY A 393 5.40 -20.61 6.83
C GLY A 393 5.40 -20.13 5.38
N VAL A 394 5.74 -21.01 4.42
CA VAL A 394 5.55 -20.75 2.99
C VAL A 394 4.05 -20.67 2.70
N VAL A 395 3.28 -21.70 3.06
CA VAL A 395 1.81 -21.71 2.91
C VAL A 395 1.16 -20.49 3.57
N GLY A 396 1.54 -20.18 4.81
CA GLY A 396 1.04 -19.01 5.55
C GLY A 396 1.30 -17.67 4.85
N SER A 397 2.35 -17.57 4.02
CA SER A 397 2.62 -16.35 3.23
C SER A 397 1.59 -16.15 2.12
N PHE A 398 1.09 -17.23 1.51
CA PHE A 398 0.03 -17.20 0.50
C PHE A 398 -1.34 -16.98 1.14
N LEU A 399 -1.64 -17.68 2.25
CA LEU A 399 -2.87 -17.44 3.03
C LEU A 399 -3.00 -15.98 3.48
N GLY A 400 -1.88 -15.34 3.84
CA GLY A 400 -1.87 -13.92 4.18
C GLY A 400 -2.32 -12.99 3.03
N GLN A 401 -2.17 -13.41 1.76
CA GLN A 401 -2.67 -12.67 0.59
C GLN A 401 -4.18 -12.80 0.42
N LEU A 402 -4.77 -13.87 0.93
CA LEU A 402 -6.22 -14.11 0.98
C LEU A 402 -6.84 -13.61 2.30
N GLY A 403 -6.02 -13.04 3.19
CA GLY A 403 -6.48 -12.53 4.47
C GLY A 403 -6.80 -13.61 5.48
N PHE A 404 -6.17 -14.78 5.38
CA PHE A 404 -6.24 -15.86 6.37
C PHE A 404 -4.94 -15.97 7.18
N LYS A 405 -5.04 -16.62 8.34
CA LYS A 405 -3.90 -17.00 9.18
C LYS A 405 -4.10 -18.42 9.71
N PHE A 406 -2.99 -19.07 10.06
CA PHE A 406 -3.05 -20.29 10.85
C PHE A 406 -3.09 -19.96 12.34
N ALA A 407 -3.94 -20.67 13.10
CA ALA A 407 -3.77 -20.82 14.55
C ALA A 407 -2.91 -22.04 14.82
N GLY A 408 -1.83 -21.85 15.57
CA GLY A 408 -0.94 -22.92 15.99
C GLY A 408 -1.27 -23.43 17.39
N SER A 409 -1.32 -24.75 17.56
CA SER A 409 -1.33 -25.44 18.85
C SER A 409 -0.11 -26.35 18.95
N GLN A 410 0.41 -26.58 20.15
CA GLN A 410 1.50 -27.53 20.37
C GLN A 410 1.00 -28.71 21.17
N ARG A 411 1.26 -29.92 20.69
CA ARG A 411 0.97 -31.17 21.39
C ARG A 411 2.15 -32.12 21.32
N ARG A 412 2.27 -32.99 22.32
CA ARG A 412 3.22 -34.11 22.28
C ARG A 412 2.62 -35.22 21.42
N VAL A 413 3.42 -35.72 20.48
CA VAL A 413 3.11 -36.91 19.68
C VAL A 413 4.30 -37.85 19.87
N GLY A 414 4.12 -38.86 20.71
CA GLY A 414 5.25 -39.65 21.23
C GLY A 414 6.16 -38.78 22.12
N GLU A 415 7.47 -38.86 21.87
CA GLU A 415 8.49 -38.08 22.60
C GLU A 415 8.69 -36.66 22.05
N GLU A 416 8.23 -36.38 20.82
CA GLU A 416 8.42 -35.09 20.16
C GLU A 416 7.30 -34.09 20.49
N ARG A 417 7.68 -32.80 20.62
CA ARG A 417 6.73 -31.69 20.62
C ARG A 417 6.49 -31.24 19.17
N VAL A 418 5.27 -31.46 18.67
CA VAL A 418 4.88 -31.09 17.31
C VAL A 418 3.88 -29.93 17.35
N ARG A 419 4.08 -28.95 16.48
CA ARG A 419 3.14 -27.84 16.29
C ARG A 419 2.17 -28.18 15.15
N PHE A 420 0.89 -28.12 15.45
CA PHE A 420 -0.20 -28.29 14.51
C PHE A 420 -0.84 -26.93 14.22
N TYR A 421 -1.34 -26.77 13.02
CA TYR A 421 -1.87 -25.54 12.49
C TYR A 421 -3.24 -25.83 11.91
N LYS A 422 -4.23 -25.03 12.32
CA LYS A 422 -5.55 -25.03 11.70
C LYS A 422 -5.79 -23.68 11.04
N ALA A 423 -6.63 -23.66 10.01
CA ALA A 423 -7.10 -22.39 9.47
C ALA A 423 -7.85 -21.64 10.58
N ASP A 424 -7.37 -20.46 10.96
CA ASP A 424 -8.02 -19.61 11.96
C ASP A 424 -8.67 -18.43 11.27
N GLY A 425 -9.69 -18.75 10.48
CA GLY A 425 -10.53 -17.82 9.74
C GLY A 425 -9.77 -16.62 9.14
N ALA A 426 -10.49 -15.54 8.98
CA ALA A 426 -9.91 -14.27 8.62
C ALA A 426 -8.84 -13.83 9.62
N ALA A 427 -7.63 -13.58 9.13
CA ALA A 427 -6.58 -12.93 9.88
C ALA A 427 -7.13 -11.65 10.49
N SER A 428 -7.22 -11.57 11.83
CA SER A 428 -7.66 -10.34 12.50
C SER A 428 -6.78 -9.20 11.95
N ALA A 429 -7.36 -8.28 11.18
CA ALA A 429 -6.69 -7.02 10.91
C ALA A 429 -6.51 -6.28 12.25
N ASN A 430 -5.85 -5.12 12.28
CA ASN A 430 -5.84 -4.32 13.49
C ASN A 430 -7.21 -3.64 13.67
N VAL A 431 -8.26 -4.45 13.85
CA VAL A 431 -9.64 -4.05 14.11
C VAL A 431 -9.86 -4.07 15.61
N PHE A 432 -10.45 -2.99 16.12
CA PHE A 432 -10.76 -2.84 17.52
C PHE A 432 -12.23 -2.46 17.68
N ASP A 433 -12.87 -2.97 18.73
CA ASP A 433 -14.20 -2.54 19.15
C ASP A 433 -14.16 -1.14 19.79
N ARG A 434 -15.33 -0.63 20.19
CA ARG A 434 -15.46 0.66 20.90
C ARG A 434 -14.73 0.72 22.24
N ALA A 435 -14.47 -0.43 22.87
CA ALA A 435 -13.70 -0.53 24.10
C ALA A 435 -12.18 -0.65 23.86
N GLY A 436 -11.75 -0.70 22.59
CA GLY A 436 -10.35 -0.84 22.22
C GLY A 436 -9.84 -2.29 22.26
N ASN A 437 -10.72 -3.28 22.43
CA ASN A 437 -10.34 -4.69 22.37
C ASN A 437 -10.19 -5.13 20.93
N LYS A 438 -9.20 -5.97 20.67
CA LYS A 438 -8.98 -6.52 19.32
C LYS A 438 -10.09 -7.52 18.99
N VAL A 439 -10.75 -7.32 17.85
CA VAL A 439 -11.81 -8.21 17.38
C VAL A 439 -11.41 -8.95 16.12
N LYS A 440 -12.09 -10.07 15.85
CA LYS A 440 -11.98 -10.79 14.57
C LYS A 440 -12.79 -10.06 13.51
N GLU A 441 -12.63 -10.51 12.27
CA GLU A 441 -13.53 -10.11 11.19
C GLU A 441 -14.98 -10.44 11.58
N PRO A 442 -15.96 -9.54 11.36
CA PRO A 442 -17.35 -9.81 11.66
C PRO A 442 -17.87 -11.05 10.94
N GLU A 443 -18.60 -11.90 11.65
CA GLU A 443 -19.17 -13.13 11.13
C GLU A 443 -20.14 -12.86 9.98
N GLY A 444 -20.07 -13.65 8.91
CA GLY A 444 -20.92 -13.51 7.72
C GLY A 444 -20.59 -12.33 6.79
N LEU A 445 -19.72 -11.38 7.20
CA LEU A 445 -19.40 -10.19 6.39
C LEU A 445 -18.80 -10.56 5.03
N ARG A 446 -17.86 -11.51 4.98
CA ARG A 446 -17.28 -12.02 3.72
C ARG A 446 -18.36 -12.54 2.78
N SER A 447 -19.23 -13.42 3.27
CA SER A 447 -20.29 -14.04 2.47
C SER A 447 -21.24 -12.98 1.90
N GLN A 448 -21.67 -12.01 2.71
CA GLN A 448 -22.52 -10.91 2.26
C GLN A 448 -21.86 -10.08 1.15
N ILE A 449 -20.57 -9.77 1.28
CA ILE A 449 -19.82 -9.04 0.26
C ILE A 449 -19.70 -9.87 -1.03
N PHE A 450 -19.43 -11.17 -0.91
CA PHE A 450 -19.28 -12.05 -2.07
C PHE A 450 -20.59 -12.22 -2.82
N GLU A 451 -21.72 -12.38 -2.13
CA GLU A 451 -23.05 -12.40 -2.76
C GLU A 451 -23.34 -11.09 -3.51
N ALA A 452 -22.98 -9.95 -2.94
CA ALA A 452 -23.18 -8.65 -3.57
C ALA A 452 -22.27 -8.45 -4.80
N TRP A 453 -21.00 -8.86 -4.71
CA TRP A 453 -20.06 -8.82 -5.84
C TRP A 453 -20.44 -9.80 -6.95
N GLN A 454 -20.92 -10.99 -6.61
CA GLN A 454 -21.37 -11.98 -7.58
C GLN A 454 -22.50 -11.41 -8.44
N LYS A 455 -23.54 -10.84 -7.83
CA LYS A 455 -24.64 -10.19 -8.57
C LYS A 455 -24.14 -9.08 -9.50
N ARG A 456 -23.18 -8.26 -9.03
CA ARG A 456 -22.56 -7.20 -9.84
C ARG A 456 -21.81 -7.75 -11.05
N ASP A 457 -20.99 -8.77 -10.83
CA ASP A 457 -20.08 -9.29 -11.85
C ASP A 457 -20.79 -10.23 -12.84
N GLU A 458 -21.83 -10.94 -12.41
CA GLU A 458 -22.71 -11.70 -13.31
C GLU A 458 -23.46 -10.77 -14.27
N LEU A 459 -23.99 -9.65 -13.78
CA LEU A 459 -24.62 -8.64 -14.63
C LEU A 459 -23.61 -8.04 -15.61
N ALA A 460 -22.42 -7.67 -15.13
CA ALA A 460 -21.37 -7.11 -15.98
C ALA A 460 -20.90 -8.11 -17.04
N LEU A 461 -20.80 -9.40 -16.70
CA LEU A 461 -20.43 -10.45 -17.65
C LEU A 461 -21.53 -10.64 -18.71
N PHE A 462 -22.80 -10.62 -18.30
CA PHE A 462 -23.93 -10.68 -19.22
C PHE A 462 -23.94 -9.50 -20.20
N GLU A 463 -23.76 -8.28 -19.71
CA GLU A 463 -23.65 -7.06 -20.54
C GLU A 463 -22.48 -7.16 -21.52
N PHE A 464 -21.33 -7.64 -21.04
CA PHE A 464 -20.12 -7.82 -21.85
C PHE A 464 -20.36 -8.85 -22.98
N GLN A 465 -21.03 -9.96 -22.68
CA GLN A 465 -21.36 -10.98 -23.67
C GLN A 465 -22.37 -10.49 -24.72
N GLN A 466 -23.33 -9.64 -24.33
CA GLN A 466 -24.31 -9.08 -25.26
C GLN A 466 -23.75 -8.01 -26.20
N GLN A 467 -22.81 -7.18 -25.72
CA GLN A 467 -22.20 -6.13 -26.55
C GLN A 467 -21.22 -6.69 -27.61
N GLY A 468 -20.90 -7.99 -27.53
CA GLY A 468 -19.82 -8.60 -28.28
C GLY A 468 -18.46 -8.07 -27.82
N VAL A 469 -17.39 -8.82 -28.05
CA VAL A 469 -16.05 -8.25 -27.94
C VAL A 469 -15.90 -7.25 -29.09
N THR A 470 -16.34 -6.01 -28.89
CA THR A 470 -15.81 -4.92 -29.69
C THR A 470 -14.36 -4.82 -29.26
N ALA A 471 -13.49 -5.50 -30.01
CA ALA A 471 -12.09 -5.17 -30.00
C ALA A 471 -12.04 -3.65 -30.11
N VAL A 472 -11.41 -2.99 -29.15
CA VAL A 472 -10.99 -1.62 -29.37
C VAL A 472 -10.00 -1.73 -30.52
N GLU A 473 -10.49 -1.57 -31.75
CA GLU A 473 -9.64 -1.24 -32.88
C GLU A 473 -9.00 0.07 -32.46
N ALA A 474 -7.76 -0.02 -31.99
CA ALA A 474 -6.90 1.14 -31.94
C ALA A 474 -6.80 1.57 -33.40
N ASP A 475 -7.61 2.56 -33.76
CA ASP A 475 -7.57 3.22 -35.06
C ASP A 475 -6.25 4.00 -35.08
N VAL A 476 -5.14 3.27 -35.25
CA VAL A 476 -3.81 3.81 -35.45
C VAL A 476 -3.74 4.23 -36.90
N THR A 477 -4.53 5.24 -37.27
CA THR A 477 -4.22 6.08 -38.41
C THR A 477 -3.04 6.95 -38.01
N LEU A 478 -1.84 6.35 -38.09
CA LEU A 478 -0.57 7.05 -38.09
C LEU A 478 -0.56 7.97 -39.30
N ASP A 479 -0.98 9.21 -39.09
CA ASP A 479 -0.82 10.29 -40.05
C ASP A 479 0.68 10.60 -40.16
N LEU A 480 1.34 9.85 -41.04
CA LEU A 480 2.77 9.94 -41.32
C LEU A 480 3.05 11.31 -41.95
N LYS A 481 3.27 12.33 -41.13
CA LYS A 481 4.02 13.52 -41.57
C LYS A 481 5.45 13.08 -41.87
N THR A 482 5.73 12.87 -43.14
CA THR A 482 7.07 12.65 -43.69
C THR A 482 8.05 13.70 -43.16
N PRO A 483 9.10 13.31 -42.42
CA PRO A 483 10.23 14.17 -42.16
C PRO A 483 11.09 14.24 -43.42
N ALA A 484 11.42 15.46 -43.83
CA ALA A 484 12.35 15.72 -44.91
C ALA A 484 13.67 14.96 -44.69
N SER A 485 14.08 14.28 -45.75
CA SER A 485 15.28 13.49 -45.91
C SER A 485 16.56 14.28 -45.59
N LYS A 486 17.36 13.79 -44.63
CA LYS A 486 18.83 13.82 -44.74
C LYS A 486 19.44 12.51 -44.24
N VAL A 487 19.97 11.79 -45.21
CA VAL A 487 20.75 10.57 -45.13
C VAL A 487 22.10 10.81 -44.43
N ARG A 488 22.49 9.90 -43.52
CA ARG A 488 23.88 9.39 -43.46
C ARG A 488 23.92 7.99 -42.83
N VAL A 489 24.84 7.19 -43.34
CA VAL A 489 24.80 5.73 -43.48
C VAL A 489 25.79 5.03 -42.53
N LYS A 490 25.35 3.91 -41.95
CA LYS A 490 26.01 2.65 -41.47
C LYS A 490 27.30 2.70 -40.61
N LYS A 491 27.34 1.87 -39.55
CA LYS A 491 27.73 0.43 -39.59
C LYS A 491 27.60 -0.28 -38.23
N ASP A 492 26.93 -1.43 -38.26
CA ASP A 492 27.20 -2.74 -37.64
C ASP A 492 27.79 -2.82 -36.22
N LEU A 493 27.10 -3.55 -35.31
CA LEU A 493 27.66 -4.80 -34.73
C LEU A 493 26.59 -5.70 -34.07
N TYR A 494 26.89 -7.00 -34.15
CA TYR A 494 26.05 -8.18 -34.11
C TYR A 494 25.30 -8.55 -32.81
N PHE A 495 24.28 -9.37 -33.07
CA PHE A 495 23.43 -10.22 -32.22
C PHE A 495 24.17 -11.15 -31.25
N GLY A 496 23.57 -11.36 -30.07
CA GLY A 496 23.70 -12.56 -29.27
C GLY A 496 22.32 -13.01 -28.81
N SER A 497 21.74 -13.98 -29.52
CA SER A 497 20.46 -14.62 -29.19
C SER A 497 20.61 -15.55 -27.99
N VAL A 498 19.79 -15.36 -26.96
CA VAL A 498 19.53 -16.40 -25.95
C VAL A 498 18.14 -16.93 -26.22
N THR A 499 18.07 -18.18 -26.67
CA THR A 499 16.82 -18.92 -26.89
C THR A 499 16.10 -19.15 -25.57
N ALA A 500 14.87 -18.65 -25.45
CA ALA A 500 13.96 -19.03 -24.38
C ALA A 500 13.48 -20.47 -24.63
N SER A 501 13.69 -21.36 -23.67
CA SER A 501 13.03 -22.66 -23.62
C SER A 501 11.53 -22.42 -23.36
N SER A 502 10.72 -22.59 -24.40
CA SER A 502 9.26 -22.57 -24.33
C SER A 502 8.76 -23.72 -23.45
N ILE A 503 7.90 -23.41 -22.49
CA ILE A 503 7.07 -24.42 -21.83
C ILE A 503 5.86 -24.64 -22.74
N ASP A 504 5.64 -25.91 -23.10
CA ASP A 504 4.54 -26.38 -23.93
C ASP A 504 3.25 -26.41 -23.09
N ILE A 505 2.27 -25.57 -23.43
CA ILE A 505 1.04 -25.35 -22.62
C ILE A 505 -0.06 -26.37 -22.98
N GLU A 506 0.14 -27.25 -23.97
CA GLU A 506 -0.91 -28.13 -24.50
C GLU A 506 -1.19 -29.40 -23.68
N ASN A 507 -0.56 -29.63 -22.52
CA ASN A 507 -0.77 -30.85 -21.72
C ASN A 507 -1.30 -30.58 -20.29
N ILE A 508 -2.42 -29.88 -20.19
CA ILE A 508 -3.26 -29.92 -18.97
C ILE A 508 -4.36 -30.97 -19.22
N PRO A 509 -4.36 -32.13 -18.53
CA PRO A 509 -5.45 -33.10 -18.66
C PRO A 509 -6.75 -32.48 -18.13
N SER A 510 -7.81 -32.57 -18.93
CA SER A 510 -9.16 -32.31 -18.49
C SER A 510 -9.54 -33.30 -17.40
N VAL A 511 -10.00 -32.81 -16.26
CA VAL A 511 -10.62 -33.64 -15.24
C VAL A 511 -12.01 -33.09 -15.01
N THR A 512 -12.96 -33.99 -15.27
CA THR A 512 -14.40 -33.86 -15.05
C THR A 512 -14.73 -33.69 -13.57
#